data_AF-A0A8J4X2P2-F1
#
_entry.id   AF-A0A8J4X2P2-F1
#
_cell.length_a   1.000
_cell.length_b   1.000
_cell.length_c   1.000
_cell.angle_alpha   90.00
_cell.angle_beta   90.00
_cell.angle_gamma   90.00
#
_symmetry.space_group_name_H-M   'P 1'
#
loop_
_entity.id
_entity.type
_entity.pdbx_description
1 polymer ?
#
loop_
_entity_poly.entity_id
_entity_poly.type
_entity_poly.pdbx_seq_one_letter_code
_entity_poly.pdbx_strand_id
1 'polypeptide(L)'
;TKLLKKAESLLLKEKEQKNIDKDNALNERVPPPKLSGLSVQELQELCKDLHQKIDIVDEARYDLSIKVDRNDLEIQSLQHKIYGLKGRLSRPKLKRVKKSADDKLGALTDNKLMKADFKANLKTVKKEEEK
;
A
#
# COMPACT_ATOMS: atom_id res chain seq x y z
N THR A 1 -0.70 22.90 1.57
CA THR A 1 -2.05 23.19 1.03
C THR A 1 -2.09 23.28 -0.49
N LYS A 2 -1.16 23.97 -1.17
CA LYS A 2 -1.12 24.05 -2.65
C LYS A 2 -1.02 22.69 -3.36
N LEU A 3 -0.23 21.76 -2.82
CA LEU A 3 -0.05 20.42 -3.41
C LEU A 3 -1.31 19.56 -3.34
N LEU A 4 -1.99 19.52 -2.18
CA LEU A 4 -3.25 18.80 -2.01
C LEU A 4 -4.33 19.32 -2.98
N LYS A 5 -4.49 20.66 -3.06
CA LYS A 5 -5.45 21.29 -3.98
C LYS A 5 -5.17 20.96 -5.45
N LYS A 6 -3.89 20.93 -5.84
CA LYS A 6 -3.49 20.52 -7.19
C LYS A 6 -3.78 19.04 -7.45
N ALA A 7 -3.49 18.16 -6.49
CA ALA A 7 -3.77 16.73 -6.59
C ALA A 7 -5.27 16.45 -6.73
N GLU A 8 -6.11 17.14 -5.96
CA GLU A 8 -7.57 17.04 -6.05
C GLU A 8 -8.09 17.49 -7.42
N SER A 9 -7.60 18.62 -7.94
CA SER A 9 -7.95 19.07 -9.28
C SER A 9 -7.53 18.08 -10.37
N LEU A 10 -6.35 17.48 -10.26
CA LEU A 10 -5.88 16.46 -11.21
C LEU A 10 -6.71 15.18 -11.12
N LEU A 11 -7.08 14.74 -9.92
CA LEU A 11 -7.92 13.56 -9.71
C LEU A 11 -9.32 13.74 -10.31
N LEU A 12 -9.91 14.93 -10.18
CA LEU A 12 -11.21 15.24 -10.80
C LEU A 12 -11.11 15.17 -12.32
N LYS A 13 -10.09 15.81 -12.91
CA LYS A 13 -9.85 15.74 -14.37
C LYS A 13 -9.63 14.31 -14.87
N GLU A 14 -8.88 13.51 -14.12
CA GLU A 14 -8.65 12.11 -14.48
C GLU A 14 -9.96 11.30 -14.45
N LYS A 15 -10.83 11.54 -13.46
CA LYS A 15 -12.15 10.87 -13.40
C LYS A 15 -13.04 11.27 -14.57
N GLU A 16 -13.09 12.55 -14.91
CA GLU A 16 -13.83 13.05 -16.07
C GLU A 16 -13.32 12.40 -17.36
N GLN A 17 -12.00 12.38 -17.57
CA GLN A 17 -11.40 11.74 -18.74
C GLN A 17 -11.73 10.24 -18.81
N LYS A 18 -11.64 9.52 -17.69
CA LYS A 18 -11.99 8.09 -17.63
C LYS A 18 -13.44 7.82 -17.99
N ASN A 19 -14.36 8.70 -17.62
CA ASN A 19 -15.76 8.57 -18.01
C ASN A 19 -15.95 8.77 -19.52
N ILE A 20 -15.29 9.79 -20.09
CA ILE A 20 -15.31 10.06 -21.53
C ILE A 20 -14.73 8.86 -22.31
N ASP A 21 -13.58 8.34 -21.88
CA ASP A 21 -12.92 7.21 -22.52
C ASP A 21 -13.79 5.95 -22.43
N LYS A 22 -14.48 5.74 -21.30
CA LYS A 22 -15.44 4.65 -21.12
C LYS A 22 -16.61 4.76 -22.10
N ASP A 23 -17.22 5.94 -22.21
CA ASP A 23 -18.35 6.15 -23.11
C ASP A 23 -17.94 5.98 -24.57
N ASN A 24 -16.77 6.50 -24.95
CA ASN A 24 -16.20 6.31 -26.29
C ASN A 24 -15.96 4.82 -26.60
N ALA A 25 -15.33 4.09 -25.68
CA ALA A 25 -15.07 2.67 -25.85
C ALA A 25 -16.36 1.83 -25.93
N LEU A 26 -17.40 2.19 -25.17
CA LEU A 26 -18.70 1.53 -25.23
C LEU A 26 -19.41 1.80 -26.56
N ASN A 27 -19.40 3.05 -27.02
CA ASN A 27 -20.02 3.43 -28.30
C ASN A 27 -19.33 2.76 -29.50
N GLU A 28 -18.01 2.56 -29.45
CA GLU A 28 -17.26 1.83 -30.48
C GLU A 28 -17.59 0.34 -30.48
N ARG A 29 -17.62 -0.29 -29.29
CA ARG A 29 -17.81 -1.75 -29.15
C ARG A 29 -19.25 -2.19 -29.30
N VAL A 30 -20.19 -1.38 -28.80
CA VAL A 30 -21.63 -1.68 -28.75
C VAL A 30 -22.40 -0.46 -29.23
N PRO A 31 -22.35 -0.16 -30.54
CA PRO A 31 -23.17 0.91 -31.10
C PRO A 31 -24.65 0.57 -30.94
N PRO A 32 -25.54 1.58 -30.83
CA PRO A 32 -26.97 1.35 -30.74
C PRO A 32 -27.49 0.53 -31.94
N PRO A 33 -28.25 -0.56 -31.70
CA PRO A 33 -28.75 -1.41 -32.78
C PRO A 33 -29.75 -0.64 -33.64
N LYS A 34 -29.58 -0.68 -34.96
CA LYS A 34 -30.52 -0.10 -35.92
C LYS A 34 -31.67 -1.08 -36.15
N LEU A 35 -32.82 -0.83 -35.52
CA LEU A 35 -33.98 -1.71 -35.62
C LEU A 35 -34.98 -1.28 -36.73
N SER A 36 -34.86 -0.05 -37.21
CA SER A 36 -35.76 0.49 -38.23
C SER A 36 -35.49 -0.09 -39.61
N GLY A 37 -36.54 -0.58 -40.28
CA GLY A 37 -36.47 -1.05 -41.67
C GLY A 37 -36.01 -2.50 -41.84
N LEU A 38 -35.79 -3.24 -40.74
CA LEU A 38 -35.48 -4.67 -40.78
C LEU A 38 -36.76 -5.50 -40.99
N SER A 39 -36.65 -6.53 -41.81
CA SER A 39 -37.65 -7.58 -41.96
C SER A 39 -37.68 -8.51 -40.73
N VAL A 40 -38.71 -9.35 -40.61
CA VAL A 40 -38.85 -10.29 -39.49
C VAL A 40 -37.68 -11.28 -39.43
N GLN A 41 -37.17 -11.72 -40.58
CA GLN A 41 -36.05 -12.66 -40.65
C GLN A 41 -34.74 -12.00 -40.17
N GLU A 42 -34.45 -10.78 -40.63
CA GLU A 42 -33.25 -10.04 -40.21
C GLU A 42 -33.29 -9.70 -38.71
N LEU A 43 -34.48 -9.41 -38.16
CA LEU A 43 -34.65 -9.23 -36.71
C LEU A 43 -34.37 -10.51 -35.93
N GLN A 44 -34.82 -11.67 -36.43
CA GLN A 44 -34.54 -12.95 -35.78
C GLN A 44 -33.06 -13.32 -35.82
N GLU A 45 -32.37 -13.03 -36.93
CA GLU A 45 -30.92 -13.21 -37.07
C GLU A 45 -30.15 -12.30 -36.11
N LEU A 46 -30.50 -11.01 -36.06
CA LEU A 46 -29.90 -10.06 -35.13
C LEU A 46 -30.06 -10.52 -33.66
N CYS A 47 -31.24 -11.05 -33.28
CA CYS A 47 -31.46 -11.58 -31.94
C CYS A 47 -30.54 -12.77 -31.62
N LYS A 48 -30.31 -13.68 -32.58
CA LYS A 48 -29.40 -14.82 -32.41
C LYS A 48 -27.94 -14.35 -32.28
N ASP A 49 -27.53 -13.41 -33.11
CA ASP A 49 -26.19 -12.83 -33.08
C ASP A 49 -25.91 -12.11 -31.74
N LEU A 50 -26.87 -11.31 -31.26
CA LEU A 50 -26.76 -10.64 -29.97
C LEU A 50 -26.68 -11.65 -28.82
N HIS A 51 -27.46 -12.73 -28.87
CA HIS A 51 -27.41 -13.78 -27.86
C HIS A 51 -26.04 -14.45 -27.81
N GLN A 52 -25.48 -14.83 -28.97
CA GLN A 52 -24.13 -15.40 -29.03
C GLN A 52 -23.06 -14.42 -28.52
N LYS A 53 -23.18 -13.13 -28.85
CA LYS A 53 -22.25 -12.10 -28.36
C LYS A 53 -22.34 -11.93 -26.84
N ILE A 54 -23.54 -12.05 -26.25
CA ILE A 54 -23.72 -11.98 -24.80
C ILE A 54 -22.92 -13.09 -24.12
N ASP A 55 -23.01 -14.33 -24.60
CA ASP A 55 -22.28 -15.46 -24.00
C ASP A 55 -20.75 -15.23 -24.01
N ILE A 56 -20.20 -14.81 -25.15
CA ILE A 56 -18.77 -14.51 -25.31
C ILE A 56 -18.34 -13.37 -24.37
N VAL A 57 -19.14 -12.30 -24.29
CA VAL A 57 -18.82 -11.14 -23.44
C VAL A 57 -18.95 -11.50 -21.96
N ASP A 58 -19.89 -12.35 -21.57
CA ASP A 58 -20.05 -12.76 -20.18
C ASP A 58 -18.89 -13.65 -19.72
N GLU A 59 -18.41 -14.56 -20.58
CA GLU A 59 -17.19 -15.34 -20.32
C GLU A 59 -15.98 -14.41 -20.13
N ALA A 60 -15.77 -13.46 -21.04
CA ALA A 60 -14.68 -12.48 -20.91
C ALA A 60 -14.81 -11.61 -19.65
N ARG A 61 -16.04 -11.25 -19.26
CA ARG A 61 -16.34 -10.50 -18.03
C ARG A 61 -16.00 -11.34 -16.79
N TYR A 62 -16.34 -12.62 -16.80
CA TYR A 62 -16.01 -13.55 -15.72
C TYR A 62 -14.50 -13.67 -15.51
N ASP A 63 -13.75 -13.89 -16.59
CA ASP A 63 -12.28 -13.94 -16.56
C ASP A 63 -11.65 -12.64 -16.04
N LEU A 64 -12.19 -11.49 -16.46
CA LEU A 64 -11.73 -10.20 -16.00
C LEU A 64 -12.00 -10.01 -14.50
N SER A 65 -13.18 -10.41 -14.02
CA SER A 65 -13.54 -10.35 -12.60
C SER A 65 -12.54 -11.15 -11.76
N ILE A 66 -12.22 -12.37 -12.17
CA ILE A 66 -11.23 -13.21 -11.45
C ILE A 66 -9.85 -12.53 -11.39
N LYS A 67 -9.42 -11.87 -12.47
CA LYS A 67 -8.14 -11.15 -12.49
C LYS A 67 -8.14 -9.98 -11.50
N VAL A 68 -9.25 -9.23 -11.42
CA VAL A 68 -9.42 -8.14 -10.45
C VAL A 68 -9.40 -8.69 -9.02
N ASP A 69 -10.18 -9.74 -8.75
CA ASP A 69 -10.25 -10.37 -7.42
C ASP A 69 -8.88 -10.89 -6.95
N ARG A 70 -8.10 -11.48 -7.86
CA ARG A 70 -6.72 -11.92 -7.56
C ARG A 70 -5.83 -10.75 -7.16
N ASN A 71 -5.91 -9.64 -7.88
CA ASN A 71 -5.13 -8.43 -7.56
C ASN A 71 -5.57 -7.85 -6.20
N ASP A 72 -6.86 -7.85 -5.89
CA ASP A 72 -7.38 -7.36 -4.61
C ASP A 72 -6.90 -8.22 -3.43
N LEU A 73 -6.90 -9.55 -3.60
CA LEU A 73 -6.33 -10.48 -2.61
C LEU A 73 -4.83 -10.26 -2.40
N GLU A 74 -4.09 -10.01 -3.48
CA GLU A 74 -2.66 -9.71 -3.39
C GLU A 74 -2.42 -8.39 -2.65
N ILE A 75 -3.17 -7.33 -2.99
CA ILE A 75 -3.11 -6.04 -2.30
C ILE A 75 -3.41 -6.23 -0.81
N GLN A 76 -4.45 -6.99 -0.45
CA GLN A 76 -4.80 -7.27 0.94
C GLN A 76 -3.66 -8.00 1.68
N SER A 77 -3.05 -9.01 1.04
CA SER A 77 -1.91 -9.74 1.58
C SER A 77 -0.71 -8.81 1.81
N LEU A 78 -0.40 -7.95 0.85
CA LEU A 78 0.67 -6.95 0.96
C LEU A 78 0.40 -5.93 2.07
N GLN A 79 -0.84 -5.44 2.18
CA GLN A 79 -1.25 -4.55 3.26
C GLN A 79 -1.06 -5.20 4.64
N HIS A 80 -1.43 -6.46 4.79
CA HIS A 80 -1.23 -7.21 6.04
C HIS A 80 0.27 -7.35 6.38
N LYS A 81 1.11 -7.68 5.39
CA LYS A 81 2.58 -7.72 5.57
C LYS A 81 3.14 -6.36 6.00
N ILE A 82 2.71 -5.27 5.34
CA ILE A 82 3.12 -3.91 5.71
C ILE A 82 2.70 -3.58 7.14
N TYR A 83 1.50 -3.95 7.55
CA TYR A 83 1.03 -3.73 8.92
C TYR A 83 1.89 -4.48 9.94
N GLY A 84 2.19 -5.76 9.69
CA GLY A 84 3.09 -6.55 10.54
C GLY A 84 4.50 -5.94 10.67
N LEU A 85 5.04 -5.40 9.58
CA LEU A 85 6.33 -4.70 9.58
C LEU A 85 6.26 -3.37 10.34
N LYS A 86 5.23 -2.56 10.12
CA LYS A 86 5.02 -1.29 10.83
C LYS A 86 4.84 -1.48 12.33
N GLY A 87 4.16 -2.55 12.76
CA GLY A 87 3.96 -2.89 14.17
C GLY A 87 5.25 -3.28 14.90
N ARG A 88 6.22 -3.91 14.22
CA ARG A 88 7.51 -4.30 14.80
C ARG A 88 8.48 -3.11 14.97
N LEU A 89 8.30 -2.04 14.19
CA LEU A 89 9.21 -0.88 14.12
C LEU A 89 8.61 0.42 14.67
N SER A 90 7.53 0.36 15.44
CA SER A 90 7.08 1.54 16.20
C SER A 90 8.07 1.80 17.33
N ARG A 91 8.77 2.93 17.30
CA ARG A 91 9.64 3.36 18.42
C ARG A 91 8.80 3.33 19.70
N PRO A 92 9.18 2.54 20.73
CA PRO A 92 8.46 2.55 21.99
C PRO A 92 8.36 3.99 22.49
N LYS A 93 7.16 4.44 22.84
CA LYS A 93 6.98 5.77 23.45
C LYS A 93 7.90 5.83 24.67
N LEU A 94 8.71 6.88 24.77
CA LEU A 94 9.61 7.08 25.90
C LEU A 94 8.79 7.06 27.19
N LYS A 95 8.91 5.97 27.97
CA LYS A 95 8.30 5.87 29.30
C LYS A 95 9.25 6.54 30.28
N ARG A 96 8.70 7.22 31.29
CA ARG A 96 9.49 7.71 32.43
C ARG A 96 10.11 6.52 33.15
N VAL A 97 11.37 6.23 32.88
CA VAL A 97 12.12 5.14 33.52
C VAL A 97 12.45 5.59 34.95
N LYS A 98 12.21 4.71 35.93
CA LYS A 98 12.65 4.95 37.31
C LYS A 98 14.18 4.95 37.32
N LYS A 99 14.81 5.87 38.07
CA LYS A 99 16.28 5.90 38.25
C LYS A 99 16.80 4.49 38.55
N SER A 100 17.83 4.08 37.81
CA SER A 100 18.48 2.77 37.98
C SER A 100 19.03 2.62 39.40
N ALA A 101 19.30 1.40 39.83
CA ALA A 101 19.97 1.16 41.11
C ALA A 101 21.32 1.88 41.17
N ASP A 102 22.07 1.91 40.07
CA ASP A 102 23.32 2.67 39.93
C ASP A 102 23.12 4.19 40.08
N ASP A 103 22.07 4.74 39.48
CA ASP A 103 21.77 6.18 39.57
C ASP A 103 21.42 6.61 40.99
N LYS A 104 20.83 5.71 41.78
CA LYS A 104 20.48 5.96 43.18
C LYS A 104 21.68 5.79 44.10
N LEU A 105 22.49 4.76 43.86
CA LEU A 105 23.67 4.47 44.67
C LEU A 105 24.73 5.57 44.48
N GLY A 106 25.01 5.96 43.23
CA GLY A 106 25.95 7.05 42.94
C GLY A 106 25.48 8.44 43.40
N ALA A 107 24.19 8.63 43.68
CA ALA A 107 23.66 9.87 44.25
C ALA A 107 23.71 9.90 45.79
N LEU A 108 23.86 8.75 46.45
CA LEU A 108 23.94 8.61 47.90
C LEU A 108 25.39 8.47 48.40
N THR A 109 26.33 8.19 47.51
CA THR A 109 27.75 8.02 47.85
C THR A 109 28.59 9.11 47.18
N ASP A 110 29.25 9.97 47.95
CA ASP A 110 30.23 10.96 47.44
C ASP A 110 31.49 10.31 46.84
N ASN A 111 31.62 8.99 46.99
CA ASN A 111 32.59 8.24 46.24
C ASN A 111 32.14 8.17 44.78
N LYS A 112 32.96 8.78 43.93
CA LYS A 112 33.04 8.58 42.48
C LYS A 112 33.18 7.07 42.19
N LEU A 113 32.09 6.32 42.33
CA LEU A 113 31.96 4.98 41.82
C LEU A 113 32.12 5.15 40.32
N MET A 114 33.32 4.79 39.87
CA MET A 114 33.68 4.71 38.48
C MET A 114 32.49 4.06 37.78
N LYS A 115 31.96 4.74 36.76
CA LYS A 115 31.14 4.07 35.74
C LYS A 115 31.81 2.72 35.51
N ALA A 116 31.03 1.63 35.43
CA ALA A 116 31.56 0.30 35.17
C ALA A 116 32.20 0.28 33.77
N ASP A 117 33.35 0.93 33.65
CA ASP A 117 34.20 0.95 32.50
C ASP A 117 34.87 -0.40 32.55
N PHE A 118 34.52 -1.25 31.61
CA PHE A 118 35.12 -2.57 31.41
C PHE A 118 36.67 -2.52 31.42
N LYS A 119 37.24 -1.35 31.10
CA LYS A 119 38.68 -1.05 31.14
C LYS A 119 39.26 -0.86 32.54
N ALA A 120 38.47 -0.58 33.57
CA ALA A 120 38.96 -0.32 34.93
C ALA A 120 39.62 -1.55 35.58
N ASN A 121 39.25 -2.76 35.15
CA ASN A 121 39.83 -4.02 35.64
C ASN A 121 40.95 -4.57 34.74
N LEU A 122 41.36 -3.87 33.69
CA LEU A 122 42.48 -4.29 32.84
C LEU A 122 43.79 -3.68 33.36
N LYS A 123 44.78 -4.53 33.68
CA LYS A 123 46.13 -4.09 34.08
C LYS A 123 46.82 -3.38 32.92
N THR A 124 47.12 -2.09 33.06
CA THR A 124 47.99 -1.37 32.14
C THR A 124 49.45 -1.56 32.54
N VAL A 125 50.29 -1.97 31.58
CA VAL A 125 51.74 -2.09 31.77
C VAL A 125 52.34 -0.68 31.67
N LYS A 126 53.02 -0.22 32.72
CA LYS A 126 53.77 1.04 32.69
C LYS A 126 54.95 0.87 31.73
N LYS A 127 55.03 1.70 30.70
CA LYS A 127 56.28 1.88 29.95
C LYS A 127 57.21 2.70 30.83
N GLU A 128 58.40 2.19 31.09
CA GLU A 128 59.48 2.94 31.71
C GLU A 128 59.86 4.09 30.77
N GLU A 129 59.96 5.31 31.30
CA GLU A 129 60.48 6.45 30.55
C GLU A 129 62.00 6.29 30.44
N GLU A 130 62.50 6.04 29.22
CA GLU A 130 63.93 6.15 28.91
C GLU A 130 64.39 7.58 29.18
N LYS A 131 65.42 7.72 30.03
CA LYS A 131 66.15 8.97 30.25
C LYS A 131 67.10 9.27 29.09
#